data_AF-A0A0C2XKM7-F1
#
_entry.id   AF-A0A0C2XKM7-F1
#
_cell.length_a   1.000
_cell.length_b   1.000
_cell.length_c   1.000
_cell.angle_alpha   90.00
_cell.angle_beta   90.00
_cell.angle_gamma   90.00
#
_symmetry.space_group_name_H-M   'P 1'
#
loop_
_entity.id
_entity.type
_entity.pdbx_description
1 polymer ?
#
loop_
_entity_poly.entity_id
_entity_poly.type
_entity_poly.pdbx_seq_one_letter_code
_entity_poly.pdbx_strand_id
1 'polypeptide(L)'
;MLRCSRNGCRKEFDVGSTEKCIHHLGSPVFHEGLKSWSCCADVNKPVLSFDEFMSIAGCTEVGQHSEDAPRPEVQKPAVSTKVPAVELNNQTEMFGVAPKPHQTLIKESPPSPPEPEEEDDLSTPAVPGAPCKRKGCGVTFVSDEVNRQGDGEGTVCVYHPKPPIFREGSKGYLCCKRRVLEFEEFLKIEGCKTGRHVFTSKPRNPVEEMTNCRIDHYQTPNAVHVSIFAKQVDKERSTVKFEQDTVIIDLFLPGTKRFHRALNLFGPVDPAGCSFQVLSSKVELNLQKQDTRSWIVLEKPTRDLGNINLIFGVGGRTGTVGAKQLVLDNGNKGGM
;
A
#
# COMPACT_ATOMS: atom_id res chain seq x y z
N MET A 1 -45.89 3.91 -17.19
CA MET A 1 -45.31 5.14 -16.66
C MET A 1 -43.81 5.07 -16.87
N LEU A 2 -43.28 5.96 -17.71
CA LEU A 2 -41.88 5.93 -18.13
C LEU A 2 -41.12 6.95 -17.31
N ARG A 3 -39.92 6.61 -16.85
CA ARG A 3 -39.11 7.51 -16.01
C ARG A 3 -38.16 8.30 -16.88
N CYS A 4 -38.09 9.61 -16.68
CA CYS A 4 -37.16 10.45 -17.40
C CYS A 4 -35.71 10.01 -17.16
N SER A 5 -34.97 9.74 -18.24
CA SER A 5 -33.57 9.29 -18.24
C SER A 5 -32.58 10.41 -17.90
N ARG A 6 -33.03 11.68 -17.92
CA ARG A 6 -32.16 12.85 -17.73
C ARG A 6 -31.76 13.02 -16.26
N ASN A 7 -30.48 13.33 -16.07
CA ASN A 7 -29.84 13.47 -14.77
C ASN A 7 -30.61 14.43 -13.84
N GLY A 8 -31.07 13.95 -12.70
CA GLY A 8 -31.77 14.77 -11.68
C GLY A 8 -33.26 15.02 -11.91
N CYS A 9 -33.84 14.67 -13.07
CA CYS A 9 -35.28 14.87 -13.27
C CYS A 9 -36.11 13.75 -12.61
N ARG A 10 -35.82 12.48 -12.95
CA ARG A 10 -36.39 11.27 -12.34
C ARG A 10 -37.92 11.17 -12.26
N LYS A 11 -38.66 12.12 -12.85
CA LYS A 11 -40.13 12.15 -12.89
C LYS A 11 -40.66 11.06 -13.81
N GLU A 12 -41.81 10.52 -13.44
CA GLU A 12 -42.59 9.60 -14.27
C GLU A 12 -43.46 10.44 -15.20
N PHE A 13 -43.47 10.12 -16.50
CA PHE A 13 -44.25 10.82 -17.51
C PHE A 13 -44.87 9.82 -18.51
N ASP A 14 -45.91 10.28 -19.20
CA ASP A 14 -46.54 9.57 -20.30
C ASP A 14 -46.07 10.13 -21.66
N VAL A 15 -45.97 9.26 -22.67
CA VAL A 15 -45.47 9.60 -24.01
C VAL A 15 -46.37 10.67 -24.64
N GLY A 16 -45.82 11.89 -24.80
CA GLY A 16 -46.55 13.05 -25.32
C GLY A 16 -46.88 14.14 -24.30
N SER A 17 -46.48 13.98 -23.03
CA SER A 17 -46.65 15.02 -22.01
C SER A 17 -45.78 16.26 -22.32
N THR A 18 -46.41 17.45 -22.28
CA THR A 18 -45.79 18.78 -22.42
C THR A 18 -45.25 19.33 -21.09
N GLU A 19 -45.04 18.46 -20.09
CA GLU A 19 -44.50 18.84 -18.80
C GLU A 19 -43.04 19.28 -18.88
N LYS A 20 -42.73 20.37 -18.15
CA LYS A 20 -41.39 20.94 -18.08
C LYS A 20 -40.45 19.98 -17.35
N CYS A 21 -39.47 19.46 -18.09
CA CYS A 21 -38.40 18.62 -17.59
C CYS A 21 -37.25 19.49 -17.06
N ILE A 22 -37.05 19.48 -15.74
CA ILE A 22 -35.92 20.16 -15.09
C ILE A 22 -34.83 19.12 -14.80
N HIS A 23 -33.65 19.26 -15.39
CA HIS A 23 -32.55 18.31 -15.25
C HIS A 23 -31.18 19.00 -15.20
N HIS A 24 -30.16 18.22 -14.86
CA HIS A 24 -28.74 18.62 -14.94
C HIS A 24 -28.17 18.17 -16.28
N LEU A 25 -27.35 19.02 -16.90
CA LEU A 25 -26.54 18.67 -18.09
C LEU A 25 -25.19 18.07 -17.68
N GLY A 26 -24.75 18.37 -16.47
CA GLY A 26 -23.48 17.94 -15.92
C GLY A 26 -23.49 16.49 -15.44
N SER A 27 -22.28 15.99 -15.19
CA SER A 27 -22.06 14.71 -14.52
C SER A 27 -21.98 14.91 -13.00
N PRO A 28 -22.27 13.87 -12.19
CA PRO A 28 -22.01 13.89 -10.76
C PRO A 28 -20.52 14.09 -10.48
N VAL A 29 -20.19 15.01 -9.58
CA VAL A 29 -18.82 15.31 -9.13
C VAL A 29 -18.73 15.03 -7.64
N PHE A 30 -17.72 14.25 -7.23
CA PHE A 30 -17.49 13.86 -5.83
C PHE A 30 -16.05 14.22 -5.45
N HIS A 31 -15.87 15.31 -4.69
CA HIS A 31 -14.56 15.73 -4.18
C HIS A 31 -14.66 16.04 -2.68
N GLU A 32 -13.67 15.57 -1.90
CA GLU A 32 -13.53 15.87 -0.47
C GLU A 32 -14.76 15.52 0.41
N GLY A 33 -15.53 14.51 0.00
CA GLY A 33 -16.76 14.08 0.69
C GLY A 33 -18.01 14.88 0.30
N LEU A 34 -17.86 15.96 -0.46
CA LEU A 34 -18.93 16.77 -1.02
C LEU A 34 -19.36 16.25 -2.39
N LYS A 35 -20.66 16.33 -2.63
CA LYS A 35 -21.34 15.83 -3.83
C LYS A 35 -22.05 16.99 -4.52
N SER A 36 -21.78 17.20 -5.80
CA SER A 36 -22.38 18.29 -6.59
C SER A 36 -22.48 17.90 -8.07
N TRP A 37 -23.20 18.72 -8.86
CA TRP A 37 -23.31 18.54 -10.30
C TRP A 37 -22.33 19.48 -11.02
N SER A 38 -21.57 18.97 -12.00
CA SER A 38 -20.56 19.76 -12.72
C SER A 38 -21.13 20.99 -13.43
N CYS A 39 -22.41 20.97 -13.80
CA CYS A 39 -23.07 22.09 -14.47
C CYS A 39 -23.43 23.24 -13.53
N CYS A 40 -23.61 22.96 -12.24
CA CYS A 40 -24.27 23.88 -11.31
C CYS A 40 -23.59 23.88 -9.93
N ALA A 41 -22.28 23.67 -9.91
CA ALA A 41 -21.45 23.63 -8.69
C ALA A 41 -21.51 24.94 -7.88
N ASP A 42 -21.67 26.08 -8.57
CA ASP A 42 -21.75 27.40 -7.93
C ASP A 42 -23.19 27.80 -7.58
N VAL A 43 -24.18 27.19 -8.24
CA VAL A 43 -25.62 27.52 -8.07
C VAL A 43 -26.25 26.64 -6.99
N ASN A 44 -25.87 25.37 -6.94
CA ASN A 44 -26.35 24.41 -5.96
C ASN A 44 -25.24 24.08 -4.97
N LYS A 45 -25.48 24.35 -3.69
CA LYS A 45 -24.50 24.11 -2.62
C LYS A 45 -24.08 22.63 -2.62
N PRO A 46 -22.77 22.32 -2.59
CA PRO A 46 -22.29 20.95 -2.46
C PRO A 46 -22.78 20.33 -1.15
N VAL A 47 -23.29 19.11 -1.23
CA VAL A 47 -23.92 18.41 -0.09
C VAL A 47 -23.10 17.21 0.35
N LEU A 48 -23.21 16.85 1.63
CA LEU A 48 -22.43 15.76 2.23
C LEU A 48 -23.14 14.40 2.07
N SER A 49 -24.48 14.38 2.07
CA SER A 49 -25.26 13.15 1.96
C SER A 49 -25.67 12.85 0.51
N PHE A 50 -25.80 11.56 0.18
CA PHE A 50 -26.18 11.13 -1.17
C PHE A 50 -27.66 11.40 -1.48
N ASP A 51 -28.52 11.32 -0.47
CA ASP A 51 -29.95 11.57 -0.64
C ASP A 51 -30.25 13.07 -0.89
N GLU A 52 -29.51 13.97 -0.24
CA GLU A 52 -29.55 15.41 -0.56
C GLU A 52 -29.04 15.66 -1.98
N PHE A 53 -27.97 14.97 -2.41
CA PHE A 53 -27.40 15.13 -3.75
C PHE A 53 -28.41 14.78 -4.86
N MET A 54 -29.20 13.74 -4.61
CA MET A 54 -30.24 13.25 -5.53
C MET A 54 -31.47 14.15 -5.54
N SER A 55 -31.63 14.97 -4.48
CA SER A 55 -32.71 15.95 -4.33
C SER A 55 -32.32 17.34 -4.85
N ILE A 56 -31.09 17.54 -5.32
CA ILE A 56 -30.66 18.81 -5.91
C ILE A 56 -31.48 19.09 -7.18
N ALA A 57 -32.25 20.18 -7.16
CA ALA A 57 -33.06 20.61 -8.28
C ALA A 57 -32.22 20.76 -9.55
N GLY A 58 -32.71 20.21 -10.66
CA GLY A 58 -32.11 20.40 -11.98
C GLY A 58 -31.93 21.87 -12.31
N CYS A 59 -30.91 22.20 -13.09
CA CYS A 59 -30.59 23.59 -13.42
C CYS A 59 -30.84 23.96 -14.89
N THR A 60 -31.45 23.07 -15.67
CA THR A 60 -31.88 23.35 -17.04
C THR A 60 -33.32 22.89 -17.23
N GLU A 61 -34.17 23.76 -17.74
CA GLU A 61 -35.58 23.47 -18.04
C GLU A 61 -35.77 23.23 -19.53
N VAL A 62 -36.34 22.09 -19.90
CA VAL A 62 -36.70 21.73 -21.29
C VAL A 62 -38.16 21.33 -21.34
N GLY A 63 -38.85 21.62 -22.44
CA GLY A 63 -40.31 21.43 -22.56
C GLY A 63 -40.81 19.98 -22.65
N GLN A 64 -39.94 18.98 -22.80
CA GLN A 64 -40.34 17.57 -22.88
C GLN A 64 -39.31 16.65 -22.21
N HIS A 65 -39.82 15.62 -21.52
CA HIS A 65 -39.04 14.52 -20.97
C HIS A 65 -38.55 13.58 -22.07
N SER A 66 -37.41 12.92 -21.85
CA SER A 66 -36.83 11.97 -22.80
C SER A 66 -36.51 10.64 -22.11
N GLU A 67 -36.58 9.56 -22.89
CA GLU A 67 -36.15 8.20 -22.52
C GLU A 67 -34.72 7.89 -23.00
N ASP A 68 -34.20 8.69 -23.94
CA ASP A 68 -32.87 8.47 -24.52
C ASP A 68 -31.80 8.84 -23.49
N ALA A 69 -30.86 7.94 -23.23
CA ALA A 69 -29.72 8.23 -22.36
C ALA A 69 -28.78 9.20 -23.10
N PRO A 70 -28.36 10.32 -22.51
CA PRO A 70 -27.44 11.23 -23.19
C PRO A 70 -26.11 10.52 -23.48
N ARG A 71 -25.78 10.37 -24.76
CA ARG A 71 -24.47 9.94 -25.24
C ARG A 71 -23.43 11.00 -24.85
N PRO A 72 -22.27 10.63 -24.27
CA PRO A 72 -21.20 11.59 -24.05
C PRO A 72 -20.67 12.09 -25.41
N GLU A 73 -20.84 13.37 -25.70
CA GLU A 73 -20.25 14.00 -26.88
C GLU A 73 -18.73 14.14 -26.68
N VAL A 74 -18.00 13.51 -27.61
CA VAL A 74 -16.55 13.54 -27.75
C VAL A 74 -16.15 14.84 -28.45
N GLN A 75 -15.40 15.72 -27.80
CA GLN A 75 -14.80 16.89 -28.46
C GLN A 75 -13.41 16.55 -29.03
N LYS A 76 -13.17 16.94 -30.29
CA LYS A 76 -11.88 17.24 -30.95
C LYS A 76 -12.13 17.84 -32.35
N PRO A 77 -11.18 18.54 -33.01
CA PRO A 77 -9.99 19.27 -32.54
C PRO A 77 -9.90 20.73 -33.09
N ALA A 78 -9.02 21.55 -32.52
CA ALA A 78 -8.74 22.92 -32.97
C ALA A 78 -7.77 22.97 -34.17
N VAL A 79 -8.03 23.85 -35.15
CA VAL A 79 -7.16 24.18 -36.29
C VAL A 79 -6.59 25.60 -36.14
N SER A 80 -5.31 25.72 -36.51
CA SER A 80 -4.43 26.89 -36.49
C SER A 80 -4.75 27.91 -37.59
N THR A 81 -4.69 29.22 -37.29
CA THR A 81 -4.29 30.25 -38.28
C THR A 81 -3.66 31.47 -37.58
N LYS A 82 -2.76 32.14 -38.30
CA LYS A 82 -1.71 33.08 -37.85
C LYS A 82 -2.19 34.56 -37.68
N VAL A 83 -1.39 35.27 -36.87
CA VAL A 83 -1.26 36.71 -36.45
C VAL A 83 -1.29 37.78 -37.59
N PRO A 84 -1.41 39.14 -37.36
CA PRO A 84 -0.60 39.95 -36.40
C PRO A 84 -1.22 41.19 -35.66
N ALA A 85 -0.57 41.50 -34.52
CA ALA A 85 -0.19 42.77 -33.85
C ALA A 85 -1.12 44.02 -33.78
N VAL A 86 -1.36 44.54 -32.56
CA VAL A 86 -1.00 45.91 -32.07
C VAL A 86 -0.91 45.91 -30.52
N GLU A 87 0.10 46.59 -29.99
CA GLU A 87 0.44 46.80 -28.56
C GLU A 87 -0.49 47.81 -27.85
N LEU A 88 -0.80 47.60 -26.56
CA LEU A 88 -0.60 48.62 -25.52
C LEU A 88 -0.75 48.05 -24.08
N ASN A 89 0.38 48.01 -23.38
CA ASN A 89 0.64 48.25 -21.96
C ASN A 89 -0.53 48.25 -20.93
N ASN A 90 -0.51 47.35 -19.95
CA ASN A 90 -0.35 47.70 -18.52
C ASN A 90 -0.32 46.47 -17.58
N GLN A 91 0.85 46.31 -16.97
CA GLN A 91 1.22 45.81 -15.63
C GLN A 91 0.12 45.23 -14.71
N THR A 92 0.29 43.96 -14.31
CA THR A 92 0.22 43.46 -12.91
C THR A 92 0.77 42.02 -12.89
N GLU A 93 1.91 41.80 -12.23
CA GLU A 93 2.52 40.47 -12.08
C GLU A 93 1.92 39.73 -10.89
N MET A 94 1.25 38.61 -11.15
CA MET A 94 0.96 37.57 -10.17
C MET A 94 1.66 36.28 -10.61
N PHE A 95 2.59 35.81 -9.78
CA PHE A 95 3.33 34.57 -9.94
C PHE A 95 2.39 33.36 -9.87
N GLY A 96 2.06 32.78 -11.03
CA GLY A 96 1.39 31.49 -11.15
C GLY A 96 2.40 30.35 -11.24
N VAL A 97 2.45 29.49 -10.21
CA VAL A 97 3.19 28.22 -10.24
C VAL A 97 2.40 27.22 -11.10
N ALA A 98 3.01 26.74 -12.17
CA ALA A 98 2.43 25.74 -13.08
C ALA A 98 2.24 24.39 -12.36
N PRO A 99 1.04 23.77 -12.41
CA PRO A 99 0.85 22.41 -11.93
C PRO A 99 1.39 21.41 -12.97
N LYS A 100 2.39 20.62 -12.58
CA LYS A 100 2.85 19.46 -13.35
C LYS A 100 1.78 18.36 -13.33
N PRO A 101 1.49 17.69 -14.46
CA PRO A 101 0.57 16.55 -14.47
C PRO A 101 1.15 15.37 -13.69
N HIS A 102 0.43 14.95 -12.66
CA HIS A 102 0.65 13.67 -11.98
C HIS A 102 0.30 12.54 -12.94
N GLN A 103 1.32 11.89 -13.49
CA GLN A 103 1.18 10.56 -14.07
C GLN A 103 0.99 9.58 -12.91
N THR A 104 -0.21 9.01 -12.81
CA THR A 104 -0.49 7.81 -12.02
C THR A 104 0.29 6.65 -12.63
N LEU A 105 1.51 6.45 -12.14
CA LEU A 105 2.27 5.23 -12.34
C LEU A 105 1.52 4.08 -11.66
N ILE A 106 0.87 3.25 -12.47
CA ILE A 106 0.44 1.91 -12.08
C ILE A 106 1.72 1.16 -11.70
N LYS A 107 1.92 0.98 -10.40
CA LYS A 107 3.02 0.19 -9.85
C LYS A 107 2.66 -1.28 -10.08
N GLU A 108 3.09 -1.84 -11.21
CA GLU A 108 3.09 -3.28 -11.41
C GLU A 108 3.98 -3.90 -10.33
N SER A 109 3.37 -4.60 -9.39
CA SER A 109 4.08 -5.44 -8.45
C SER A 109 4.78 -6.55 -9.24
N PRO A 110 6.09 -6.78 -9.03
CA PRO A 110 6.79 -7.90 -9.66
C PRO A 110 6.11 -9.22 -9.29
N PRO A 111 6.14 -10.23 -10.19
CA PRO A 111 5.56 -11.53 -9.92
C PRO A 111 6.18 -12.12 -8.64
N SER A 112 5.31 -12.52 -7.71
CA SER A 112 5.71 -13.27 -6.53
C SER A 112 6.55 -14.47 -6.96
N PRO A 113 7.68 -14.76 -6.27
CA PRO A 113 8.45 -15.97 -6.53
C PRO A 113 7.53 -17.21 -6.55
N PRO A 114 7.81 -18.22 -7.40
CA PRO A 114 7.02 -19.45 -7.41
C PRO A 114 7.02 -20.03 -5.99
N GLU A 115 5.82 -20.15 -5.42
CA GLU A 115 5.62 -20.82 -4.14
C GLU A 115 6.15 -22.26 -4.31
N PRO A 116 7.09 -22.71 -3.46
CA PRO A 116 7.67 -24.04 -3.62
C PRO A 116 6.55 -25.07 -3.51
N GLU A 117 6.42 -25.93 -4.52
CA GLU A 117 5.44 -27.01 -4.51
C GLU A 117 5.73 -27.88 -3.26
N GLU A 118 4.71 -28.09 -2.43
CA GLU A 118 4.85 -28.95 -1.26
C GLU A 118 5.02 -30.40 -1.73
N GLU A 119 6.25 -30.88 -1.63
CA GLU A 119 6.64 -32.26 -1.88
C GLU A 119 6.50 -33.09 -0.61
N ASP A 120 5.98 -34.31 -0.75
CA ASP A 120 5.84 -35.27 0.35
C ASP A 120 7.22 -35.77 0.80
N ASP A 121 7.41 -35.91 2.11
CA ASP A 121 8.65 -36.42 2.68
C ASP A 121 8.59 -37.93 2.84
N LEU A 122 9.02 -38.66 1.81
CA LEU A 122 9.09 -40.13 1.81
C LEU A 122 9.97 -40.70 2.95
N SER A 123 10.78 -39.88 3.63
CA SER A 123 11.58 -40.33 4.78
C SER A 123 10.78 -40.39 6.09
N THR A 124 9.62 -39.74 6.18
CA THR A 124 8.77 -39.77 7.38
C THR A 124 7.67 -40.82 7.20
N PRO A 125 7.47 -41.74 8.16
CA PRO A 125 6.37 -42.71 8.10
C PRO A 125 5.04 -41.96 8.23
N ALA A 126 4.18 -42.07 7.21
CA ALA A 126 2.85 -41.51 7.24
C ALA A 126 1.92 -42.38 8.11
N VAL A 127 1.01 -41.74 8.85
CA VAL A 127 0.06 -42.45 9.73
C VAL A 127 -1.12 -42.98 8.89
N PRO A 128 -1.42 -44.30 8.92
CA PRO A 128 -2.61 -44.85 8.26
C PRO A 128 -3.88 -44.12 8.69
N GLY A 129 -4.67 -43.67 7.72
CA GLY A 129 -5.87 -42.85 7.93
C GLY A 129 -5.66 -41.33 7.82
N ALA A 130 -4.42 -40.84 7.64
CA ALA A 130 -4.18 -39.41 7.44
C ALA A 130 -4.74 -38.92 6.10
N PRO A 131 -5.53 -37.84 6.05
CA PRO A 131 -6.00 -37.28 4.78
C PRO A 131 -4.87 -36.55 4.05
N CYS A 132 -4.93 -36.56 2.72
CA CYS A 132 -4.04 -35.79 1.87
C CYS A 132 -4.15 -34.29 2.21
N LYS A 133 -3.01 -33.63 2.43
CA LYS A 133 -2.94 -32.21 2.79
C LYS A 133 -3.20 -31.26 1.61
N ARG A 134 -3.23 -31.78 0.39
CA ARG A 134 -3.53 -30.99 -0.81
C ARG A 134 -5.01 -30.61 -0.85
N LYS A 135 -5.29 -29.35 -1.19
CA LYS A 135 -6.63 -28.76 -1.18
C LYS A 135 -7.53 -29.47 -2.19
N GLY A 136 -8.70 -29.95 -1.75
CA GLY A 136 -9.71 -30.59 -2.60
C GLY A 136 -9.49 -32.07 -2.91
N CYS A 137 -8.44 -32.70 -2.37
CA CYS A 137 -8.19 -34.13 -2.60
C CYS A 137 -8.95 -35.04 -1.63
N GLY A 138 -8.80 -34.86 -0.31
CA GLY A 138 -9.52 -35.61 0.72
C GLY A 138 -9.23 -37.12 0.81
N VAL A 139 -8.37 -37.69 -0.05
CA VAL A 139 -7.99 -39.11 -0.01
C VAL A 139 -7.24 -39.45 1.27
N THR A 140 -7.63 -40.54 1.92
CA THR A 140 -6.98 -41.07 3.13
C THR A 140 -5.81 -41.97 2.78
N PHE A 141 -4.73 -41.86 3.55
CA PHE A 141 -3.55 -42.70 3.43
C PHE A 141 -3.85 -44.13 3.89
N VAL A 142 -3.68 -45.12 3.02
CA VAL A 142 -3.85 -46.55 3.37
C VAL A 142 -2.49 -47.19 3.63
N SER A 143 -1.56 -47.08 2.67
CA SER A 143 -0.19 -47.58 2.80
C SER A 143 0.75 -46.86 1.83
N ASP A 144 2.05 -46.93 2.09
CA ASP A 144 3.06 -46.35 1.21
C ASP A 144 2.97 -46.95 -0.20
N GLU A 145 2.77 -48.26 -0.34
CA GLU A 145 2.67 -48.97 -1.64
C GLU A 145 1.48 -48.55 -2.51
N VAL A 146 0.40 -48.07 -1.89
CA VAL A 146 -0.83 -47.70 -2.61
C VAL A 146 -0.87 -46.21 -2.91
N ASN A 147 -0.38 -45.38 -1.98
CA ASN A 147 -0.59 -43.94 -2.02
C ASN A 147 0.68 -43.09 -2.18
N ARG A 148 1.87 -43.64 -1.92
CA ARG A 148 3.14 -42.89 -1.93
C ARG A 148 4.18 -43.45 -2.91
N GLN A 149 4.27 -44.77 -3.02
CA GLN A 149 5.26 -45.53 -3.76
C GLN A 149 4.58 -46.21 -4.97
N GLY A 150 5.16 -46.08 -6.16
CA GLY A 150 4.66 -46.68 -7.40
C GLY A 150 3.92 -45.71 -8.33
N ASP A 151 3.40 -46.23 -9.44
CA ASP A 151 2.64 -45.51 -10.48
C ASP A 151 1.19 -46.02 -10.59
N GLY A 152 0.64 -46.58 -9.50
CA GLY A 152 -0.76 -46.99 -9.43
C GLY A 152 -1.71 -45.79 -9.37
N GLU A 153 -2.98 -45.98 -9.72
CA GLU A 153 -4.02 -44.94 -9.71
C GLU A 153 -4.19 -44.29 -8.32
N GLY A 154 -3.93 -45.03 -7.25
CA GLY A 154 -3.96 -44.54 -5.86
C GLY A 154 -2.86 -43.53 -5.49
N THR A 155 -1.88 -43.33 -6.38
CA THR A 155 -0.80 -42.33 -6.21
C THR A 155 -1.13 -40.99 -6.88
N VAL A 156 -2.19 -40.95 -7.72
CA VAL A 156 -2.60 -39.76 -8.48
C VAL A 156 -3.53 -38.89 -7.65
N CYS A 157 -3.01 -37.79 -7.16
CA CYS A 157 -3.74 -36.76 -6.44
C CYS A 157 -4.31 -35.70 -7.38
N VAL A 158 -5.62 -35.50 -7.33
CA VAL A 158 -6.30 -34.36 -7.98
C VAL A 158 -6.52 -33.26 -6.94
N TYR A 159 -5.98 -32.06 -7.17
CA TYR A 159 -6.00 -30.98 -6.17
C TYR A 159 -6.05 -29.57 -6.78
N HIS A 160 -6.31 -28.58 -5.92
CA HIS A 160 -6.24 -27.16 -6.25
C HIS A 160 -4.91 -26.55 -5.80
N PRO A 161 -4.07 -26.03 -6.72
CA PRO A 161 -2.78 -25.43 -6.35
C PRO A 161 -2.94 -24.07 -5.66
N LYS A 162 -4.00 -23.32 -5.96
CA LYS A 162 -4.21 -21.97 -5.42
C LYS A 162 -5.22 -21.98 -4.27
N PRO A 163 -5.15 -21.01 -3.32
CA PRO A 163 -6.08 -20.95 -2.19
C PRO A 163 -7.54 -20.70 -2.63
N PRO A 164 -8.50 -21.04 -1.75
CA PRO A 164 -9.90 -20.72 -1.97
C PRO A 164 -10.14 -19.21 -1.98
N ILE A 165 -11.13 -18.79 -2.75
CA ILE A 165 -11.55 -17.40 -2.92
C ILE A 165 -13.04 -17.29 -2.67
N PHE A 166 -13.40 -16.32 -1.81
CA PHE A 166 -14.77 -15.97 -1.49
C PHE A 166 -14.99 -14.52 -1.90
N ARG A 167 -15.71 -14.30 -3.01
CA ARG A 167 -16.02 -12.95 -3.54
C ARG A 167 -17.45 -12.91 -4.05
N GLU A 168 -18.16 -11.83 -3.71
CA GLU A 168 -19.51 -11.54 -4.21
C GLU A 168 -20.50 -12.69 -3.91
N GLY A 169 -20.41 -13.30 -2.73
CA GLY A 169 -21.25 -14.44 -2.32
C GLY A 169 -20.86 -15.79 -2.96
N SER A 170 -20.07 -15.77 -4.02
CA SER A 170 -19.52 -16.95 -4.69
C SER A 170 -18.25 -17.47 -4.01
N LYS A 171 -18.13 -18.80 -3.94
CA LYS A 171 -17.03 -19.55 -3.32
C LYS A 171 -16.37 -20.41 -4.40
N GLY A 172 -15.04 -20.45 -4.44
CA GLY A 172 -14.31 -21.27 -5.40
C GLY A 172 -12.82 -21.27 -5.12
N TYR A 173 -12.01 -21.64 -6.09
CA TYR A 173 -10.54 -21.61 -5.99
C TYR A 173 -9.94 -20.63 -7.00
N LEU A 174 -8.85 -19.97 -6.65
CA LEU A 174 -8.15 -19.05 -7.56
C LEU A 174 -7.58 -19.74 -8.82
N CYS A 175 -7.45 -21.06 -8.81
CA CYS A 175 -6.87 -21.84 -9.90
C CYS A 175 -7.86 -22.23 -10.99
N CYS A 176 -9.17 -22.23 -10.72
CA CYS A 176 -10.17 -22.66 -11.70
C CYS A 176 -11.42 -21.77 -11.65
N LYS A 177 -12.18 -21.70 -12.75
CA LYS A 177 -13.31 -20.76 -12.89
C LYS A 177 -14.60 -21.21 -12.19
N ARG A 178 -14.69 -22.48 -11.78
CA ARG A 178 -15.87 -23.04 -11.10
C ARG A 178 -16.08 -22.34 -9.77
N ARG A 179 -17.27 -21.79 -9.57
CA ARG A 179 -17.70 -21.13 -8.34
C ARG A 179 -19.11 -21.57 -8.01
N VAL A 180 -19.39 -21.64 -6.72
CA VAL A 180 -20.66 -22.11 -6.16
C VAL A 180 -21.11 -21.13 -5.09
N LEU A 181 -22.42 -21.02 -4.88
CA LEU A 181 -22.97 -20.12 -3.87
C LEU A 181 -23.01 -20.82 -2.49
N GLU A 182 -23.28 -22.12 -2.50
CA GLU A 182 -23.38 -22.93 -1.28
C GLU A 182 -22.01 -23.44 -0.80
N PHE A 183 -21.85 -23.56 0.52
CA PHE A 183 -20.59 -24.01 1.10
C PHE A 183 -20.37 -25.52 0.95
N GLU A 184 -21.44 -26.32 1.02
CA GLU A 184 -21.34 -27.77 0.84
C GLU A 184 -20.94 -28.14 -0.59
N GLU A 185 -21.47 -27.42 -1.58
CA GLU A 185 -21.04 -27.57 -2.97
C GLU A 185 -19.57 -27.19 -3.17
N PHE A 186 -19.06 -26.24 -2.37
CA PHE A 186 -17.67 -25.79 -2.46
C PHE A 186 -16.71 -26.88 -1.99
N LEU A 187 -17.07 -27.61 -0.93
CA LEU A 187 -16.29 -28.77 -0.45
C LEU A 187 -16.28 -29.92 -1.47
N LYS A 188 -17.30 -30.01 -2.33
CA LYS A 188 -17.41 -31.02 -3.40
C LYS A 188 -16.70 -30.62 -4.70
N ILE A 189 -16.08 -29.44 -4.78
CA ILE A 189 -15.32 -29.04 -5.98
C ILE A 189 -14.08 -29.92 -6.09
N GLU A 190 -14.03 -30.72 -7.15
CA GLU A 190 -12.86 -31.53 -7.50
C GLU A 190 -11.68 -30.66 -7.92
N GLY A 191 -10.47 -31.12 -7.57
CA GLY A 191 -9.22 -30.47 -7.95
C GLY A 191 -9.06 -30.24 -9.45
N CYS A 192 -8.26 -29.25 -9.84
CA CYS A 192 -8.01 -28.94 -11.26
C CYS A 192 -6.59 -29.24 -11.75
N LYS A 193 -5.68 -29.69 -10.88
CA LYS A 193 -4.33 -30.16 -11.24
C LYS A 193 -4.12 -31.58 -10.71
N THR A 194 -3.45 -32.42 -11.48
CA THR A 194 -3.01 -33.76 -11.06
C THR A 194 -1.56 -33.74 -10.57
N GLY A 195 -1.23 -34.57 -9.59
CA GLY A 195 0.13 -34.71 -9.03
C GLY A 195 0.18 -35.89 -8.06
N ARG A 196 1.18 -35.96 -7.17
CA ARG A 196 1.25 -36.99 -6.11
C ARG A 196 0.62 -36.51 -4.80
N HIS A 197 0.13 -37.41 -3.97
CA HIS A 197 -0.43 -37.05 -2.66
C HIS A 197 0.66 -36.54 -1.72
N VAL A 198 0.26 -35.70 -0.75
CA VAL A 198 1.12 -35.23 0.34
C VAL A 198 0.44 -35.56 1.65
N PHE A 199 1.01 -36.50 2.41
CA PHE A 199 0.49 -36.96 3.70
C PHE A 199 1.38 -36.48 4.85
N THR A 200 2.67 -36.30 4.57
CA THR A 200 3.65 -35.77 5.51
C THR A 200 4.07 -34.39 5.06
N SER A 201 3.93 -33.40 5.94
CA SER A 201 4.57 -32.11 5.68
C SER A 201 6.00 -32.25 6.15
N LYS A 202 6.98 -31.90 5.30
CA LYS A 202 8.34 -31.60 5.80
C LYS A 202 8.17 -30.64 6.99
N PRO A 203 8.86 -30.85 8.13
CA PRO A 203 8.94 -29.80 9.14
C PRO A 203 9.61 -28.61 8.47
N ARG A 204 8.80 -27.65 8.00
CA ARG A 204 9.30 -26.32 7.69
C ARG A 204 9.86 -25.86 9.03
N ASN A 205 11.19 -25.77 9.13
CA ASN A 205 11.83 -24.92 10.15
C ASN A 205 10.96 -23.68 10.24
N PRO A 206 10.53 -23.25 11.44
CA PRO A 206 9.63 -22.11 11.58
C PRO A 206 10.23 -20.99 10.75
N VAL A 207 9.62 -20.72 9.59
CA VAL A 207 10.15 -19.75 8.64
C VAL A 207 9.97 -18.45 9.37
N GLU A 208 11.08 -17.93 9.90
CA GLU A 208 11.06 -16.69 10.67
C GLU A 208 10.43 -15.63 9.78
N GLU A 209 9.25 -15.15 10.19
CA GLU A 209 8.50 -14.18 9.44
C GLU A 209 9.21 -12.84 9.64
N MET A 210 9.94 -12.38 8.62
CA MET A 210 10.60 -11.10 8.66
C MET A 210 9.54 -10.00 8.71
N THR A 211 9.51 -9.24 9.79
CA THR A 211 8.59 -8.11 9.96
C THR A 211 9.34 -6.80 9.91
N ASN A 212 8.63 -5.71 9.64
CA ASN A 212 9.17 -4.35 9.75
C ASN A 212 8.66 -3.68 11.02
N CYS A 213 9.55 -3.07 11.79
CA CYS A 213 9.22 -2.25 12.96
C CYS A 213 9.32 -0.77 12.63
N ARG A 214 8.43 0.04 13.22
CA ARG A 214 8.53 1.51 13.16
C ARG A 214 9.73 1.97 13.97
N ILE A 215 10.52 2.86 13.41
CA ILE A 215 11.68 3.48 14.07
C ILE A 215 11.46 4.99 14.08
N ASP A 216 11.48 5.57 15.27
CA ASP A 216 11.55 7.03 15.45
C ASP A 216 12.88 7.37 16.14
N HIS A 217 13.34 8.61 15.96
CA HIS A 217 14.53 9.09 16.64
C HIS A 217 14.35 10.55 17.07
N TYR A 218 15.03 10.91 18.15
CA TYR A 218 15.27 12.29 18.54
C TYR A 218 16.72 12.42 18.97
N GLN A 219 17.22 13.65 19.10
CA GLN A 219 18.61 13.87 19.48
C GLN A 219 18.74 14.94 20.55
N THR A 220 19.82 14.82 21.29
CA THR A 220 20.42 15.86 22.11
C THR A 220 21.70 16.36 21.41
N PRO A 221 22.40 17.39 21.93
CA PRO A 221 23.68 17.80 21.35
C PRO A 221 24.71 16.66 21.28
N ASN A 222 24.71 15.75 22.26
CA ASN A 222 25.74 14.73 22.43
C ASN A 222 25.30 13.31 22.09
N ALA A 223 23.99 13.03 21.98
CA ALA A 223 23.50 11.68 21.74
C ALA A 223 22.27 11.66 20.82
N VAL A 224 22.07 10.55 20.11
CA VAL A 224 20.87 10.25 19.32
C VAL A 224 20.12 9.11 20.00
N HIS A 225 18.86 9.35 20.32
CA HIS A 225 17.99 8.36 20.96
C HIS A 225 17.06 7.77 19.91
N VAL A 226 17.16 6.46 19.69
CA VAL A 226 16.37 5.73 18.70
C VAL A 226 15.35 4.86 19.42
N SER A 227 14.07 4.99 19.04
CA SER A 227 12.96 4.20 19.57
C SER A 227 12.45 3.26 18.49
N ILE A 228 12.58 1.96 18.71
CA ILE A 228 12.09 0.91 17.82
C ILE A 228 10.82 0.34 18.44
N PHE A 229 9.67 0.56 17.79
CA PHE A 229 8.39 0.09 18.30
C PHE A 229 8.21 -1.40 17.98
N ALA A 230 8.54 -2.23 18.97
CA ALA A 230 8.45 -3.67 18.94
C ALA A 230 7.85 -4.12 20.28
N LYS A 231 6.69 -4.80 20.24
CA LYS A 231 5.99 -5.27 21.44
C LYS A 231 6.48 -6.65 21.83
N GLN A 232 6.65 -6.88 23.14
CA GLN A 232 7.01 -8.19 23.71
C GLN A 232 8.29 -8.81 23.10
N VAL A 233 9.33 -7.99 22.96
CA VAL A 233 10.62 -8.46 22.45
C VAL A 233 11.28 -9.40 23.45
N ASP A 234 11.81 -10.53 22.97
CA ASP A 234 12.60 -11.46 23.77
C ASP A 234 14.00 -10.88 24.01
N LYS A 235 14.30 -10.51 25.26
CA LYS A 235 15.57 -9.87 25.63
C LYS A 235 16.77 -10.82 25.56
N GLU A 236 16.56 -12.13 25.73
CA GLU A 236 17.66 -13.10 25.80
C GLU A 236 18.16 -13.45 24.39
N ARG A 237 17.23 -13.53 23.44
CA ARG A 237 17.55 -13.86 22.04
C ARG A 237 17.90 -12.64 21.19
N SER A 238 17.36 -11.47 21.53
CA SER A 238 17.56 -10.24 20.75
C SER A 238 18.93 -9.60 21.01
N THR A 239 19.58 -9.14 19.95
CA THR A 239 20.91 -8.52 20.01
C THR A 239 20.93 -7.21 19.24
N VAL A 240 21.66 -6.23 19.76
CA VAL A 240 21.98 -4.98 19.05
C VAL A 240 23.50 -4.84 19.04
N LYS A 241 24.10 -4.68 17.85
CA LYS A 241 25.53 -4.43 17.69
C LYS A 241 25.74 -3.00 17.22
N PHE A 242 26.58 -2.27 17.93
CA PHE A 242 26.96 -0.90 17.59
C PHE A 242 28.32 -0.93 16.88
N GLU A 243 28.38 -0.31 15.71
CA GLU A 243 29.60 0.01 14.99
C GLU A 243 29.67 1.54 14.80
N GLN A 244 30.80 2.04 14.31
CA GLN A 244 31.03 3.49 14.20
C GLN A 244 30.00 4.18 13.29
N ASP A 245 29.67 3.57 12.16
CA ASP A 245 28.77 4.14 11.15
C ASP A 245 27.51 3.30 10.93
N THR A 246 27.33 2.21 11.67
CA THR A 246 26.26 1.24 11.43
C THR A 246 25.76 0.64 12.74
N VAL A 247 24.45 0.41 12.83
CA VAL A 247 23.84 -0.33 13.94
C VAL A 247 23.10 -1.52 13.39
N ILE A 248 23.48 -2.72 13.82
CA ILE A 248 22.84 -3.96 13.42
C ILE A 248 21.86 -4.36 14.51
N ILE A 249 20.58 -4.38 14.17
CA ILE A 249 19.48 -4.68 15.07
C ILE A 249 18.92 -6.04 14.69
N ASP A 250 18.82 -6.93 15.68
CA ASP A 250 18.26 -8.25 15.53
C ASP A 250 17.32 -8.56 16.70
N LEU A 251 16.01 -8.40 16.48
CA LEU A 251 14.98 -8.53 17.51
C LEU A 251 14.05 -9.72 17.23
N PHE A 252 13.86 -10.55 18.25
CA PHE A 252 12.90 -11.64 18.26
C PHE A 252 11.59 -11.17 18.88
N LEU A 253 10.51 -11.23 18.11
CA LEU A 253 9.16 -10.81 18.48
C LEU A 253 8.31 -12.03 18.86
N PRO A 254 7.14 -11.85 19.51
CA PRO A 254 6.31 -12.96 19.90
C PRO A 254 5.87 -13.80 18.69
N GLY A 255 5.90 -15.13 18.85
CA GLY A 255 5.61 -16.10 17.79
C GLY A 255 6.85 -16.45 16.96
N THR A 256 6.71 -16.41 15.64
CA THR A 256 7.79 -16.70 14.68
C THR A 256 8.34 -15.44 14.00
N LYS A 257 8.02 -14.24 14.52
CA LYS A 257 8.38 -12.97 13.89
C LYS A 257 9.79 -12.54 14.29
N ARG A 258 10.57 -12.09 13.31
CA ARG A 258 11.91 -11.53 13.53
C ARG A 258 12.05 -10.18 12.82
N PHE A 259 12.63 -9.22 13.52
CA PHE A 259 12.99 -7.92 12.95
C PHE A 259 14.51 -7.83 12.88
N HIS A 260 15.03 -7.93 11.66
CA HIS A 260 16.46 -7.79 11.39
C HIS A 260 16.69 -6.59 10.48
N ARG A 261 17.51 -5.63 10.91
CA ARG A 261 17.83 -4.43 10.12
C ARG A 261 19.20 -3.86 10.48
N ALA A 262 19.99 -3.54 9.46
CA ALA A 262 21.18 -2.72 9.59
C ALA A 262 20.83 -1.26 9.25
N LEU A 263 21.10 -0.33 10.17
CA LEU A 263 20.92 1.10 9.99
C LEU A 263 22.27 1.73 9.67
N ASN A 264 22.42 2.31 8.48
CA ASN A 264 23.61 3.07 8.11
C ASN A 264 23.49 4.49 8.64
N LEU A 265 24.13 4.78 9.77
CA LEU A 265 23.97 6.02 10.51
C LEU A 265 24.42 7.25 9.71
N PHE A 266 23.76 8.39 9.94
CA PHE A 266 24.09 9.66 9.30
C PHE A 266 25.52 10.13 9.61
N GLY A 267 25.96 9.99 10.87
CA GLY A 267 27.30 10.36 11.32
C GLY A 267 27.93 9.28 12.22
N PRO A 268 29.21 9.44 12.56
CA PRO A 268 29.94 8.48 13.38
C PRO A 268 29.50 8.55 14.85
N VAL A 269 29.36 7.39 15.47
CA VAL A 269 29.06 7.22 16.90
C VAL A 269 30.22 6.55 17.61
N ASP A 270 30.31 6.75 18.92
CA ASP A 270 31.24 6.02 19.78
C ASP A 270 30.57 4.73 20.28
N PRO A 271 30.95 3.54 19.78
CA PRO A 271 30.31 2.28 20.16
C PRO A 271 30.45 1.97 21.65
N ALA A 272 31.51 2.45 22.31
CA ALA A 272 31.73 2.23 23.74
C ALA A 272 30.76 3.03 24.63
N GLY A 273 30.33 4.20 24.16
CA GLY A 273 29.31 5.03 24.81
C GLY A 273 27.86 4.66 24.44
N CYS A 274 27.67 3.82 23.42
CA CYS A 274 26.34 3.40 22.98
C CYS A 274 25.72 2.36 23.93
N SER A 275 24.42 2.43 24.13
CA SER A 275 23.67 1.47 24.96
C SER A 275 22.27 1.21 24.43
N PHE A 276 21.64 0.11 24.86
CA PHE A 276 20.25 -0.18 24.54
C PHE A 276 19.47 -0.70 25.74
N GLN A 277 18.16 -0.47 25.72
CA GLN A 277 17.21 -0.93 26.72
C GLN A 277 15.97 -1.52 26.03
N VAL A 278 15.63 -2.76 26.37
CA VAL A 278 14.43 -3.44 25.89
C VAL A 278 13.30 -3.18 26.88
N LEU A 279 12.26 -2.45 26.46
CA LEU A 279 11.02 -2.23 27.22
C LEU A 279 9.89 -3.11 26.66
N SER A 280 8.74 -3.11 27.33
CA SER A 280 7.58 -3.95 26.95
C SER A 280 6.96 -3.58 25.60
N SER A 281 7.00 -2.28 25.23
CA SER A 281 6.36 -1.74 24.03
C SER A 281 7.34 -1.22 22.96
N LYS A 282 8.64 -1.10 23.30
CA LYS A 282 9.68 -0.56 22.42
C LYS A 282 11.07 -0.97 22.89
N VAL A 283 12.04 -0.91 21.98
CA VAL A 283 13.47 -0.98 22.27
C VAL A 283 14.06 0.41 22.09
N GLU A 284 14.74 0.92 23.10
CA GLU A 284 15.42 2.22 23.06
C GLU A 284 16.92 2.01 22.87
N LEU A 285 17.50 2.68 21.88
CA LEU A 285 18.94 2.77 21.68
C LEU A 285 19.38 4.18 22.04
N ASN A 286 20.49 4.29 22.75
CA ASN A 286 21.21 5.53 22.98
C ASN A 286 22.53 5.46 22.22
N LEU A 287 22.65 6.29 21.19
CA LEU A 287 23.82 6.38 20.34
C LEU A 287 24.63 7.62 20.75
N GLN A 288 25.82 7.41 21.31
CA GLN A 288 26.71 8.50 21.70
C GLN A 288 27.38 9.08 20.45
N LYS A 289 27.12 10.35 20.13
CA LYS A 289 27.72 10.99 18.96
C LYS A 289 29.21 11.21 19.19
N GLN A 290 30.01 10.91 18.18
CA GLN A 290 31.44 11.26 18.18
C GLN A 290 31.63 12.73 17.79
N ASP A 291 30.67 13.30 17.06
CA ASP A 291 30.70 14.67 16.54
C ASP A 291 29.52 15.53 17.04
N THR A 292 29.70 16.85 17.04
CA THR A 292 28.66 17.80 17.47
C THR A 292 27.63 18.09 16.36
N ARG A 293 27.52 17.24 15.34
CA ARG A 293 26.60 17.46 14.21
C ARG A 293 25.16 17.20 14.62
N SER A 294 24.25 17.99 14.06
CA SER A 294 22.80 17.78 14.18
C SER A 294 22.33 16.82 13.09
N TRP A 295 21.76 15.68 13.49
CA TRP A 295 21.24 14.68 12.56
C TRP A 295 19.80 15.03 12.18
N ILE A 296 19.55 15.42 10.93
CA ILE A 296 18.18 15.68 10.42
C ILE A 296 17.48 14.36 10.10
N VAL A 297 18.27 13.37 9.67
CA VAL A 297 17.83 12.00 9.37
C VAL A 297 18.71 11.03 10.15
N LEU A 298 18.15 9.88 10.54
CA LEU A 298 18.90 8.84 11.25
C LEU A 298 19.90 8.12 10.34
N GLU A 299 19.52 7.90 9.08
CA GLU A 299 20.28 7.11 8.12
C GLU A 299 20.89 7.98 7.01
N LYS A 300 22.09 7.61 6.53
CA LYS A 300 22.70 8.20 5.33
C LYS A 300 21.75 8.00 4.15
N PRO A 301 21.31 9.08 3.47
CA PRO A 301 20.43 8.94 2.33
C PRO A 301 21.15 8.24 1.17
N THR A 302 20.49 7.27 0.54
CA THR A 302 21.04 6.54 -0.62
C THR A 302 21.09 7.40 -1.89
N ARG A 303 20.41 8.54 -1.90
CA ARG A 303 20.42 9.53 -2.99
C ARG A 303 20.99 10.83 -2.44
N ASP A 304 21.78 11.52 -3.25
CA ASP A 304 22.30 12.85 -2.93
C ASP A 304 21.10 13.81 -2.72
N LEU A 305 20.74 14.06 -1.46
CA LEU A 305 19.92 15.22 -1.12
C LEU A 305 20.89 16.38 -1.25
N GLY A 306 20.74 17.24 -2.27
CA GLY A 306 21.67 18.35 -2.55
C GLY A 306 21.86 19.34 -1.39
N ASN A 307 21.82 20.65 -1.63
CA ASN A 307 22.23 21.66 -0.63
C ASN A 307 21.29 21.84 0.58
N ILE A 308 20.57 20.82 1.03
CA ILE A 308 19.70 20.85 2.22
C ILE A 308 20.46 20.35 3.46
N ASN A 309 21.63 20.95 3.73
CA ASN A 309 22.33 20.80 5.02
C ASN A 309 22.04 22.04 5.88
N LEU A 310 20.85 22.10 6.48
CA LEU A 310 20.55 23.06 7.54
C LEU A 310 21.07 22.51 8.88
N ILE A 311 22.39 22.54 9.07
CA ILE A 311 23.04 22.19 10.32
C ILE A 311 22.86 23.38 11.29
N PHE A 312 21.80 23.35 12.09
CA PHE A 312 21.66 24.27 13.23
C PHE A 312 22.42 23.68 14.43
N GLY A 313 23.73 23.87 14.46
CA GLY A 313 24.52 23.65 15.67
C GLY A 313 24.23 24.75 16.68
N VAL A 314 23.53 24.43 17.77
CA VAL A 314 23.32 25.36 18.89
C VAL A 314 24.29 25.00 20.01
N GLY A 315 25.46 25.64 19.99
CA GLY A 315 26.37 25.67 21.14
C GLY A 315 26.36 27.08 21.73
N GLY A 316 25.89 27.24 22.97
CA GLY A 316 25.98 28.50 23.69
C GLY A 316 24.74 28.84 24.51
N ARG A 317 24.91 28.86 25.83
CA ARG A 317 23.91 29.22 26.83
C ARG A 317 23.83 30.74 26.95
N THR A 318 23.17 31.43 26.03
CA THR A 318 22.55 32.76 26.17
C THR A 318 21.99 33.17 24.82
N GLY A 319 20.80 33.78 24.79
CA GLY A 319 20.12 34.17 23.56
C GLY A 319 20.90 35.14 22.67
N THR A 320 20.48 35.10 21.40
CA THR A 320 20.71 36.01 20.26
C THR A 320 22.02 35.92 19.44
N VAL A 321 21.78 36.04 18.12
CA VAL A 321 22.68 36.20 16.96
C VAL A 321 23.33 34.91 16.42
N GLY A 322 22.79 34.46 15.28
CA GLY A 322 23.32 33.36 14.49
C GLY A 322 24.81 33.55 14.17
N ALA A 323 25.58 32.49 14.33
CA ALA A 323 26.99 32.45 13.98
C ALA A 323 27.17 32.78 12.49
N LYS A 324 27.90 33.85 12.19
CA LYS A 324 28.24 34.32 10.84
C LYS A 324 29.38 33.53 10.18
N GLN A 325 29.83 32.43 10.78
CA GLN A 325 30.87 31.59 10.22
C GLN A 325 30.40 30.14 10.07
N LEU A 326 30.47 29.71 8.83
CA LEU A 326 30.12 28.38 8.37
C LEU A 326 31.29 27.46 8.73
N VAL A 327 31.10 26.59 9.73
CA VAL A 327 32.10 25.56 10.07
C VAL A 327 31.95 24.42 9.07
N LEU A 328 32.78 24.44 8.02
CA LEU A 328 32.85 23.39 7.01
C LEU A 328 33.76 22.24 7.46
N ASP A 329 33.29 21.03 7.21
CA ASP A 329 34.07 19.79 7.35
C ASP A 329 35.26 19.77 6.37
N ASN A 330 36.33 19.02 6.70
CA ASN A 330 37.50 18.86 5.85
C ASN A 330 37.16 18.25 4.47
N GLY A 331 36.07 17.49 4.34
CA GLY A 331 35.56 17.02 3.05
C GLY A 331 34.99 18.12 2.14
N ASN A 332 34.55 19.24 2.71
CA ASN A 332 33.98 20.38 1.96
C ASN A 332 34.98 21.53 1.74
N LYS A 333 36.20 21.45 2.31
CA LYS A 333 37.25 22.45 2.07
C LYS A 333 37.92 22.33 0.71
N GLY A 334 37.78 21.19 0.02
CA GLY A 334 38.42 20.93 -1.27
C GLY A 334 37.64 21.41 -2.49
N GLY A 335 36.51 22.11 -2.30
CA GLY A 335 35.60 22.52 -3.38
C GLY A 335 35.27 24.02 -3.42
N MET A 336 36.16 24.87 -2.90
CA MET A 336 36.13 26.32 -3.14
C MET A 336 37.34 26.72 -4.00
#